data_AF-W7YKW7-F1
#
_entry.id   AF-W7YKW7-F1
#
_cell.length_a   1.000
_cell.length_b   1.000
_cell.length_c   1.000
_cell.angle_alpha   90.00
_cell.angle_beta   90.00
_cell.angle_gamma   90.00
#
_symmetry.space_group_name_H-M   'P 1'
#
loop_
_entity.id
_entity.type
_entity.pdbx_description
1 polymer ?
#
loop_
_entity_poly.entity_id
_entity_poly.type
_entity_poly.pdbx_seq_one_letter_code
_entity_poly.pdbx_strand_id
1 'polypeptide(L)'
;MLTNEVGQASGDYSFTGGKHFLLTLVTCGIWSYIWSYQVGKQVAEAQRQRGHIVSDNSILYLVINFFGLSIVTYALVQSDVNRLAKY
;
A
#
# COMPACT_ATOMS: atom_id res chain seq x y z
N MET A 1 8.95 6.30 2.26
CA MET A 1 9.41 5.32 3.27
C MET A 1 8.44 4.14 3.30
N LEU A 2 7.18 4.31 3.72
CA LEU A 2 6.16 3.24 3.69
C LEU A 2 6.01 2.49 2.35
N THR A 3 5.87 3.19 1.23
CA THR A 3 5.73 2.54 -0.09
C THR A 3 6.94 1.66 -0.43
N ASN A 4 8.15 2.10 -0.06
CA ASN A 4 9.37 1.32 -0.29
C ASN A 4 9.42 0.09 0.62
N GLU A 5 8.99 0.22 1.87
CA GLU A 5 8.90 -0.90 2.82
C GLU A 5 7.93 -1.97 2.32
N VAL A 6 6.77 -1.55 1.78
CA VAL A 6 5.81 -2.45 1.14
C VAL A 6 6.43 -3.14 -0.08
N GLY A 7 7.07 -2.38 -0.98
CA GLY A 7 7.73 -2.95 -2.16
C GLY A 7 8.85 -3.93 -1.81
N GLN A 8 9.62 -3.64 -0.76
CA GLN A 8 10.63 -4.57 -0.25
C GLN A 8 9.99 -5.82 0.36
N ALA A 9 8.89 -5.67 1.11
CA ALA A 9 8.21 -6.79 1.76
C ALA A 9 7.52 -7.72 0.77
N SER A 10 7.07 -7.22 -0.38
CA SER A 10 6.44 -7.99 -1.45
C SER A 10 7.41 -8.45 -2.55
N GLY A 11 8.66 -8.01 -2.51
CA GLY A 11 9.67 -8.28 -3.55
C GLY A 11 9.57 -7.40 -4.81
N ASP A 12 8.65 -6.44 -4.86
CA ASP A 12 8.54 -5.45 -5.94
C ASP A 12 9.28 -4.15 -5.58
N TYR A 13 10.59 -4.13 -5.82
CA TYR A 13 11.44 -2.96 -5.64
C TYR A 13 11.10 -1.79 -6.58
N SER A 14 10.27 -2.02 -7.60
CA SER A 14 9.79 -0.97 -8.47
C SER A 14 8.71 -0.12 -7.78
N PHE A 15 8.08 -0.63 -6.71
CA PHE A 15 7.06 0.07 -5.95
C PHE A 15 7.69 1.06 -4.95
N THR A 16 7.98 2.28 -5.41
CA THR A 16 8.68 3.29 -4.59
C THR A 16 7.81 4.50 -4.27
N GLY A 17 8.05 5.09 -3.10
CA GLY A 17 7.41 6.31 -2.64
C GLY A 17 7.75 7.52 -3.50
N GLY A 18 8.94 7.55 -4.11
CA GLY A 18 9.32 8.59 -5.06
C GLY A 18 8.45 8.59 -6.31
N LYS A 19 8.21 7.40 -6.91
CA LYS A 19 7.27 7.26 -8.04
C LYS A 19 5.86 7.66 -7.62
N HIS A 20 5.43 7.21 -6.44
CA HIS A 20 4.10 7.57 -5.93
C HIS A 20 3.92 9.08 -5.75
N PHE A 21 4.88 9.75 -5.11
CA PHE A 21 4.84 11.20 -4.91
C PHE A 21 4.82 11.96 -6.25
N LEU A 22 5.72 11.61 -7.18
CA LEU A 22 5.81 12.25 -8.48
C LEU A 22 4.52 12.09 -9.29
N LEU A 23 3.98 10.88 -9.36
CA LEU A 23 2.76 10.60 -10.11
C LEU A 23 1.53 11.23 -9.44
N THR A 24 1.46 11.27 -8.10
CA THR A 24 0.41 12.02 -7.39
C THR A 24 0.45 13.50 -7.73
N LEU A 25 1.63 14.12 -7.83
CA LEU A 25 1.75 15.51 -8.23
C LEU A 25 1.34 15.74 -9.69
N VAL A 26 1.84 14.92 -10.62
CA VAL A 26 1.58 15.04 -12.06
C VAL A 26 0.11 14.77 -12.40
N THR A 27 -0.54 13.86 -11.69
CA THR A 27 -1.95 13.47 -11.93
C THR A 27 -2.94 14.24 -11.05
N CYS A 28 -2.51 15.30 -10.36
CA CYS A 28 -3.36 16.11 -9.48
C CYS A 28 -4.11 15.26 -8.44
N GLY A 29 -3.41 14.33 -7.79
CA GLY A 29 -3.98 13.48 -6.73
C GLY A 29 -4.67 12.21 -7.23
N ILE A 30 -4.98 12.07 -8.51
CA ILE A 30 -5.69 10.89 -9.06
C ILE A 30 -4.87 9.61 -8.85
N TRP A 31 -3.54 9.70 -8.98
CA TRP A 31 -2.65 8.56 -8.73
C TRP A 31 -2.77 7.99 -7.31
N SER A 32 -3.25 8.76 -6.33
CA SER A 32 -3.45 8.25 -4.96
C SER A 32 -4.45 7.10 -4.88
N TYR A 33 -5.46 7.07 -5.76
CA TYR A 33 -6.42 5.96 -5.86
C TYR A 33 -5.80 4.70 -6.46
N ILE A 34 -4.97 4.87 -7.49
CA ILE A 34 -4.24 3.75 -8.11
C ILE A 34 -3.28 3.16 -7.08
N TRP A 35 -2.56 4.03 -6.38
CA TRP A 35 -1.64 3.63 -5.33
C TRP A 35 -2.33 2.89 -4.18
N SER A 36 -3.50 3.36 -3.70
CA SER A 36 -4.21 2.73 -2.59
C SER A 36 -4.70 1.31 -2.94
N TYR A 37 -5.08 1.07 -4.20
CA TYR A 37 -5.35 -0.28 -4.67
C TYR A 37 -4.07 -1.13 -4.75
N GLN A 38 -3.01 -0.60 -5.38
CA GLN A 38 -1.75 -1.34 -5.57
C GLN A 38 -1.08 -1.71 -4.24
N VAL A 39 -1.04 -0.80 -3.27
CA VAL A 39 -0.42 -1.06 -1.96
C VAL A 39 -1.14 -2.19 -1.21
N GLY A 40 -2.46 -2.33 -1.34
CA GLY A 40 -3.20 -3.45 -0.77
C GLY A 40 -2.80 -4.80 -1.39
N LYS A 41 -2.62 -4.85 -2.72
CA LYS A 41 -2.18 -6.07 -3.43
C LYS A 41 -0.76 -6.46 -3.01
N GLN A 42 0.13 -5.47 -2.87
CA GLN A 42 1.51 -5.70 -2.46
C GLN A 42 1.59 -6.21 -1.00
N VAL A 43 0.78 -5.65 -0.09
CA VAL A 43 0.66 -6.16 1.28
C VAL A 43 0.14 -7.60 1.31
N ALA A 44 -0.89 -7.92 0.53
CA ALA A 44 -1.42 -9.29 0.42
C ALA A 44 -0.37 -10.26 -0.14
N GLU A 45 0.42 -9.83 -1.12
CA GLU A 45 1.53 -10.62 -1.66
C GLU A 45 2.65 -10.83 -0.63
N ALA A 46 3.00 -9.80 0.14
CA ALA A 46 3.95 -9.91 1.24
C ALA A 46 3.48 -10.88 2.33
N GLN A 47 2.18 -10.89 2.66
CA GLN A 47 1.56 -11.88 3.56
C GLN A 47 1.71 -13.30 3.02
N ARG A 48 1.42 -13.48 1.73
CA ARG A 48 1.52 -14.78 1.04
C ARG A 48 2.95 -15.33 1.08
N GLN A 49 3.94 -14.50 0.80
CA GLN A 49 5.36 -14.88 0.80
C GLN A 49 5.86 -15.31 2.18
N ARG A 50 5.29 -14.76 3.25
CA ARG A 50 5.64 -15.09 4.64
C ARG A 50 4.76 -16.20 5.25
N GLY A 51 3.85 -16.80 4.47
CA GLY A 51 2.98 -17.87 4.95
C GLY A 51 1.90 -17.41 5.95
N HIS A 52 1.60 -16.11 6.02
CA HIS A 52 0.49 -15.59 6.83
C HIS A 52 -0.87 -15.86 6.18
N ILE A 53 -1.95 -15.80 6.97
CA ILE A 53 -3.30 -15.73 6.44
C ILE A 53 -3.43 -14.45 5.60
N VAL A 54 -3.66 -14.61 4.31
CA VAL A 54 -3.71 -13.51 3.33
C VAL A 54 -5.04 -12.75 3.47
N SER A 55 -4.94 -11.43 3.56
CA SER A 55 -6.06 -10.49 3.57
C SER A 55 -5.84 -9.43 2.49
N ASP A 56 -6.69 -9.43 1.46
CA ASP A 56 -6.64 -8.46 0.38
C ASP A 56 -7.49 -7.22 0.71
N ASN A 57 -6.85 -6.20 1.27
CA ASN A 57 -7.48 -4.94 1.66
C ASN A 57 -7.51 -3.89 0.53
N SER A 58 -7.17 -4.25 -0.71
CA SER A 58 -7.01 -3.29 -1.82
C SER A 58 -8.26 -2.49 -2.12
N ILE A 59 -9.44 -3.13 -2.10
CA ILE A 59 -10.72 -2.46 -2.32
C ILE A 59 -11.08 -1.55 -1.14
N LEU A 60 -10.82 -2.00 0.09
CA LEU A 60 -11.04 -1.20 1.29
C LEU A 60 -10.22 0.10 1.24
N TYR A 61 -8.93 -0.02 0.90
CA TYR A 61 -8.02 1.13 0.76
C TYR A 61 -8.44 2.09 -0.36
N LEU A 62 -8.91 1.56 -1.48
CA LEU A 62 -9.46 2.36 -2.57
C LEU A 62 -10.70 3.15 -2.13
N VAL A 63 -11.65 2.48 -1.49
CA VAL A 63 -12.91 3.09 -1.03
C VAL A 63 -12.66 4.17 0.02
N ILE A 64 -11.82 3.91 1.02
CA ILE A 64 -11.45 4.90 2.05
C ILE A 64 -10.80 6.13 1.39
N ASN A 65 -9.86 5.90 0.48
CA ASN A 65 -9.18 6.99 -0.21
C ASN A 65 -10.15 7.80 -1.08
N PHE A 66 -11.14 7.16 -1.72
CA PHE A 66 -12.20 7.80 -2.50
C PHE A 66 -13.02 8.82 -1.68
N PHE A 67 -13.26 8.54 -0.40
CA PHE A 67 -13.92 9.48 0.51
C PHE A 67 -12.99 10.56 1.08
N GLY A 68 -11.78 10.72 0.54
CA GLY A 68 -10.81 11.72 1.00
C GLY A 68 -10.12 11.37 2.31
N LEU A 69 -10.28 10.14 2.82
CA LEU A 69 -9.71 9.69 4.09
C LEU A 69 -8.33 9.04 3.90
N SER A 70 -7.48 9.63 3.07
CA SER A 70 -6.17 9.08 2.68
C SER A 70 -5.26 8.76 3.87
N ILE A 71 -5.28 9.60 4.91
CA ILE A 71 -4.52 9.39 6.16
C ILE A 71 -4.89 8.06 6.83
N VAL A 72 -6.17 7.67 6.80
CA VAL A 72 -6.63 6.40 7.37
C VAL A 72 -6.06 5.23 6.55
N THR A 73 -6.05 5.35 5.22
CA THR A 73 -5.41 4.35 4.34
C THR A 73 -3.93 4.18 4.67
N TYR A 74 -3.17 5.26 4.86
CA TYR A 74 -1.76 5.17 5.28
C TYR A 74 -1.60 4.46 6.63
N ALA A 75 -2.44 4.77 7.62
CA ALA A 75 -2.40 4.14 8.94
C ALA A 75 -2.70 2.63 8.89
N LEU A 76 -3.69 2.23 8.08
CA LEU A 76 -4.04 0.82 7.89
C LEU A 76 -2.92 0.04 7.20
N VAL A 77 -2.35 0.58 6.13
CA VAL A 77 -1.20 -0.04 5.44
C VAL A 77 -0.03 -0.21 6.41
N GLN A 78 0.29 0.82 7.21
CA GLN A 78 1.36 0.70 8.21
C GLN A 78 1.05 -0.38 9.25
N SER A 79 -0.20 -0.47 9.71
CA SER A 79 -0.64 -1.52 10.64
C SER A 79 -0.46 -2.93 10.05
N ASP A 80 -0.85 -3.13 8.80
CA ASP A 80 -0.72 -4.41 8.11
C ASP A 80 0.75 -4.80 7.91
N VAL A 81 1.59 -3.87 7.44
CA VAL A 81 3.03 -4.09 7.27
C VAL A 81 3.71 -4.36 8.61
N ASN A 82 3.36 -3.62 9.66
CA ASN A 82 3.91 -3.83 11.00
C ASN A 82 3.56 -5.21 11.56
N ARG A 83 2.42 -5.78 11.17
CA ARG A 83 2.04 -7.16 11.54
C ARG A 83 2.96 -8.18 10.88
N LEU A 84 3.44 -7.91 9.66
CA LEU A 84 4.41 -8.77 8.98
C LEU A 84 5.77 -8.78 9.68
N ALA A 85 6.18 -7.67 10.31
CA ALA A 85 7.49 -7.55 10.96
C ALA A 85 7.54 -8.13 12.39
N LYS A 86 6.39 -8.38 13.01
CA LYS A 86 6.29 -8.89 14.40
C LYS A 86 6.35 -10.42 14.50
N TYR A 87 6.41 -11.13 13.38
CA TYR A 87 6.50 -12.59 13.27
C TYR A 87 7.67 -12.95 12.34
#